data_AF-A0A1F5XG85-F1
#
_entry.id   AF-A0A1F5XG85-F1
#
_cell.length_a   1.000
_cell.length_b   1.000
_cell.length_c   1.000
_cell.angle_alpha   90.00
_cell.angle_beta   90.00
_cell.angle_gamma   90.00
#
_symmetry.space_group_name_H-M   'P 1'
#
loop_
_entity.id
_entity.type
_entity.pdbx_description
1 polymer ?
#
loop_
_entity_poly.entity_id
_entity_poly.type
_entity_poly.pdbx_seq_one_letter_code
_entity_poly.pdbx_strand_id
1 'polypeptide(L)'
;MQDRYLNKVKSISRGLTKPDFFCNARGVSFSAYKAKDLHNSRWLDKKLRKILLILRRSYYRYGKRPLIDRYDGKSAIYLVRAKKGAYEEWLSFRFTPNDGKPLGGGEIEIYYSNGRSLSVIARKKLFGGRKSFWKHIVSTSRMCGVPLYTRHKYTAICFAIISYTFMLDSFKRKLPFKYATGIISKKLIADALTIKKGGIKISPHFTQSYKTLHIGKNSIKIDRNIYTYKFPSYFLDKAQLLSLLRKIVKEKALPKSTLNLRRLGDFISKNGKIKGFDLTREKLRAVIDKNVADGPELKLTKISDWNRSILKLIKAAGLKCVSMRI
;
A
#
# COMPACT_ATOMS: atom_id res chain seq x y z
N MET A 1 -6.18 14.84 -17.77
CA MET A 1 -4.93 14.11 -17.37
C MET A 1 -5.17 12.60 -17.22
N GLN A 2 -6.32 12.20 -16.65
CA GLN A 2 -6.69 10.79 -16.46
C GLN A 2 -6.81 10.07 -17.83
N ASP A 3 -7.53 10.64 -18.80
CA ASP A 3 -7.78 10.03 -20.12
C ASP A 3 -6.52 9.74 -20.95
N ARG A 4 -5.47 10.56 -20.80
CA ARG A 4 -4.17 10.36 -21.46
C ARG A 4 -3.43 9.13 -20.92
N TYR A 5 -3.52 8.86 -19.61
CA TYR A 5 -2.95 7.65 -19.01
C TYR A 5 -3.72 6.41 -19.40
N LEU A 6 -5.03 6.56 -19.49
CA LEU A 6 -5.98 5.53 -19.84
C LEU A 6 -5.79 5.01 -21.27
N ASN A 7 -5.74 5.90 -22.25
CA ASN A 7 -5.46 5.53 -23.64
C ASN A 7 -4.09 4.87 -23.80
N LYS A 8 -3.10 5.32 -23.01
CA LYS A 8 -1.77 4.73 -23.00
C LYS A 8 -1.76 3.31 -22.45
N VAL A 9 -2.49 3.03 -21.35
CA VAL A 9 -2.62 1.67 -20.81
C VAL A 9 -3.35 0.76 -21.80
N LYS A 10 -4.43 1.23 -22.44
CA LYS A 10 -5.17 0.47 -23.45
C LYS A 10 -4.33 0.13 -24.68
N SER A 11 -3.50 1.08 -25.13
CA SER A 11 -2.56 0.85 -26.23
C SER A 11 -1.50 -0.18 -25.86
N ILE A 12 -0.87 -0.07 -24.67
CA ILE A 12 0.17 -1.00 -24.22
C ILE A 12 -0.41 -2.40 -23.95
N SER A 13 -1.67 -2.49 -23.51
CA SER A 13 -2.30 -3.77 -23.20
C SER A 13 -2.60 -4.62 -24.44
N ARG A 14 -2.50 -4.05 -25.65
CA ARG A 14 -2.52 -4.79 -26.91
C ARG A 14 -1.22 -5.61 -27.04
N GLY A 15 -1.38 -6.94 -27.13
CA GLY A 15 -0.26 -7.87 -27.23
C GLY A 15 0.55 -8.02 -25.93
N LEU A 16 -0.10 -7.97 -24.77
CA LEU A 16 0.48 -8.52 -23.54
C LEU A 16 0.69 -10.02 -23.68
N THR A 17 1.63 -10.57 -22.92
CA THR A 17 1.79 -12.02 -22.79
C THR A 17 0.52 -12.66 -22.25
N LYS A 18 0.41 -13.99 -22.40
CA LYS A 18 -0.66 -14.76 -21.76
C LYS A 18 -0.65 -14.49 -20.24
N PRO A 19 -1.82 -14.27 -19.61
CA PRO A 19 -1.88 -14.07 -18.17
C PRO A 19 -1.49 -15.35 -17.41
N ASP A 20 -0.83 -15.19 -16.27
CA ASP A 20 -0.50 -16.29 -15.34
C ASP A 20 -1.77 -16.94 -14.77
N PHE A 21 -2.85 -16.17 -14.66
CA PHE A 21 -4.15 -16.66 -14.21
C PHE A 21 -5.28 -15.90 -14.90
N PHE A 22 -6.30 -16.62 -15.36
CA PHE A 22 -7.47 -16.04 -16.03
C PHE A 22 -8.76 -16.57 -15.41
N CYS A 23 -9.74 -15.68 -15.24
CA CYS A 23 -11.05 -16.08 -14.76
C CYS A 23 -12.19 -15.18 -15.21
N ASN A 24 -13.40 -15.73 -15.26
CA ASN A 24 -14.62 -14.98 -15.54
C ASN A 24 -15.56 -15.06 -14.33
N ALA A 25 -16.17 -13.93 -13.98
CA ALA A 25 -17.29 -13.88 -13.05
C ALA A 25 -18.28 -12.78 -13.43
N ARG A 26 -19.55 -13.15 -13.58
CA ARG A 26 -20.67 -12.22 -13.86
C ARG A 26 -20.43 -11.32 -15.09
N GLY A 27 -19.90 -11.91 -16.16
CA GLY A 27 -19.56 -11.20 -17.40
C GLY A 27 -18.36 -10.27 -17.29
N VAL A 28 -17.54 -10.41 -16.24
CA VAL A 28 -16.27 -9.70 -16.09
C VAL A 28 -15.13 -10.70 -16.26
N SER A 29 -14.21 -10.42 -17.17
CA SER A 29 -12.97 -11.16 -17.32
C SER A 29 -11.88 -10.54 -16.46
N PHE A 30 -11.19 -11.38 -15.70
CA PHE A 30 -10.05 -11.02 -14.88
C PHE A 30 -8.81 -11.73 -15.41
N SER A 31 -7.75 -10.97 -15.65
CA SER A 31 -6.46 -11.49 -16.09
C SER A 31 -5.39 -11.04 -15.11
N ALA A 32 -4.79 -11.98 -14.40
CA ALA A 32 -3.68 -11.73 -13.49
C ALA A 32 -2.36 -11.95 -14.21
N TYR A 33 -1.44 -11.03 -14.00
CA TYR A 33 -0.11 -11.02 -14.58
C TYR A 33 0.92 -10.83 -13.47
N LYS A 34 2.00 -11.57 -13.55
CA LYS A 34 3.18 -11.39 -12.73
C LYS A 34 4.18 -10.55 -13.51
N ALA A 35 4.41 -9.32 -13.05
CA ALA A 35 5.38 -8.43 -13.68
C ALA A 35 6.82 -8.71 -13.22
N LYS A 36 6.97 -9.28 -12.02
CA LYS A 36 8.27 -9.50 -11.38
C LYS A 36 8.19 -10.61 -10.35
N ASP A 37 9.16 -11.52 -10.40
CA ASP A 37 9.34 -12.57 -9.40
C ASP A 37 10.03 -12.05 -8.13
N LEU A 38 9.74 -12.73 -7.01
CA LEU A 38 10.42 -12.52 -5.75
C LEU A 38 11.94 -12.75 -5.91
N HIS A 39 12.76 -11.87 -5.32
CA HIS A 39 14.23 -11.89 -5.39
C HIS A 39 14.86 -11.79 -6.79
N ASN A 40 14.07 -11.62 -7.86
CA ASN A 40 14.60 -11.42 -9.22
C ASN A 40 14.64 -9.94 -9.56
N SER A 41 15.80 -9.36 -9.86
CA SER A 41 15.92 -7.93 -10.20
C SER A 41 15.31 -7.57 -11.56
N ARG A 42 15.15 -8.54 -12.46
CA ARG A 42 14.63 -8.35 -13.83
C ARG A 42 13.10 -8.33 -13.85
N TRP A 43 12.56 -7.59 -14.81
CA TRP A 43 11.13 -7.58 -15.11
C TRP A 43 10.81 -8.68 -16.10
N LEU A 44 9.71 -9.40 -15.88
CA LEU A 44 9.29 -10.50 -16.76
C LEU A 44 8.77 -10.00 -18.11
N ASP A 45 8.12 -8.83 -18.11
CA ASP A 45 7.60 -8.21 -19.33
C ASP A 45 7.80 -6.67 -19.28
N LYS A 46 8.42 -6.14 -20.35
CA LYS A 46 8.64 -4.70 -20.55
C LYS A 46 7.32 -3.92 -20.65
N LYS A 47 6.27 -4.47 -21.26
CA LYS A 47 4.93 -3.88 -21.35
C LYS A 47 4.24 -3.83 -19.99
N LEU A 48 4.29 -4.92 -19.21
CA LEU A 48 3.77 -4.92 -17.83
C LEU A 48 4.47 -3.88 -16.95
N ARG A 49 5.80 -3.75 -17.08
CA ARG A 49 6.56 -2.68 -16.40
C ARG A 49 6.04 -1.29 -16.81
N LYS A 50 5.82 -1.04 -18.11
CA LYS A 50 5.28 0.26 -18.57
C LYS A 50 3.89 0.54 -17.99
N ILE A 51 3.00 -0.45 -17.93
CA ILE A 51 1.67 -0.33 -17.30
C ILE A 51 1.83 0.01 -15.82
N LEU A 52 2.63 -0.76 -15.08
CA LEU A 52 2.89 -0.53 -13.65
C LEU A 52 3.37 0.91 -13.37
N LEU A 53 4.30 1.42 -14.17
CA LEU A 53 4.82 2.79 -14.02
C LEU A 53 3.70 3.83 -14.19
N ILE A 54 2.72 3.59 -15.07
CA ILE A 54 1.56 4.46 -15.22
C ILE A 54 0.66 4.35 -13.98
N LEU A 55 0.35 3.13 -13.52
CA LEU A 55 -0.51 2.92 -12.34
C LEU A 55 0.07 3.58 -11.08
N ARG A 56 1.38 3.50 -10.88
CA ARG A 56 2.07 4.10 -9.72
C ARG A 56 2.05 5.63 -9.72
N ARG A 57 1.74 6.30 -10.84
CA ARG A 57 1.54 7.76 -10.85
C ARG A 57 0.33 8.20 -10.03
N SER A 58 -0.59 7.29 -9.71
CA SER A 58 -1.69 7.55 -8.76
C SER A 58 -1.19 8.02 -7.38
N TYR A 59 0.04 7.67 -6.98
CA TYR A 59 0.65 8.16 -5.74
C TYR A 59 0.99 9.65 -5.75
N TYR A 60 1.08 10.29 -6.91
CA TYR A 60 1.43 11.72 -7.01
C TYR A 60 0.39 12.65 -6.39
N ARG A 61 -0.77 12.11 -5.99
CA ARG A 61 -1.75 12.81 -5.15
C ARG A 61 -1.24 13.10 -3.73
N TYR A 62 -0.27 12.31 -3.24
CA TYR A 62 0.31 12.44 -1.89
C TYR A 62 1.65 13.18 -1.88
N GLY A 63 2.28 13.32 -3.05
CA GLY A 63 3.62 13.90 -3.25
C GLY A 63 4.39 13.17 -4.34
N LYS A 64 5.46 13.78 -4.88
CA LYS A 64 6.30 13.14 -5.89
C LYS A 64 7.16 12.05 -5.23
N ARG A 65 6.99 10.80 -5.64
CA ARG A 65 7.78 9.64 -5.15
C ARG A 65 8.37 8.90 -6.35
N PRO A 66 9.57 8.29 -6.22
CA PRO A 66 10.07 7.39 -7.25
C PRO A 66 9.04 6.31 -7.58
N LEU A 67 8.79 6.14 -8.88
CA LEU A 67 7.88 5.11 -9.39
C LEU A 67 8.45 3.72 -9.16
N ILE A 68 9.78 3.57 -9.22
CA ILE A 68 10.52 2.38 -8.79
C ILE A 68 11.44 2.79 -7.64
N ASP A 69 11.52 1.99 -6.59
CA ASP A 69 12.44 2.18 -5.46
C ASP A 69 13.30 0.93 -5.22
N ARG A 70 14.25 1.04 -4.29
CA ARG A 70 15.19 -0.04 -3.95
C ARG A 70 14.54 -1.36 -3.54
N TYR A 71 13.32 -1.33 -2.98
CA TYR A 71 12.62 -2.55 -2.57
C TYR A 71 12.01 -3.28 -3.76
N ASP A 72 11.76 -2.59 -4.88
CA ASP A 72 11.31 -3.25 -6.10
C ASP A 72 12.31 -4.31 -6.56
N GLY A 73 13.61 -4.16 -6.29
CA GLY A 73 14.65 -5.13 -6.68
C GLY A 73 14.43 -6.55 -6.15
N LYS A 74 13.84 -6.68 -4.95
CA LYS A 74 13.59 -7.99 -4.31
C LYS A 74 12.11 -8.38 -4.22
N SER A 75 11.20 -7.48 -4.57
CA SER A 75 9.76 -7.74 -4.45
C SER A 75 9.18 -8.58 -5.60
N ALA A 76 8.13 -9.34 -5.30
CA ALA A 76 7.19 -9.82 -6.29
C ALA A 76 6.12 -8.75 -6.59
N ILE A 77 5.76 -8.59 -7.86
CA ILE A 77 4.78 -7.57 -8.29
C ILE A 77 3.78 -8.21 -9.24
N TYR A 78 2.50 -8.06 -8.90
CA TYR A 78 1.39 -8.58 -9.68
C TYR A 78 0.51 -7.43 -10.17
N LEU A 79 -0.15 -7.66 -11.29
CA LEU A 79 -1.18 -6.79 -11.85
C LEU A 79 -2.41 -7.64 -12.17
N VAL A 80 -3.59 -7.13 -11.90
CA VAL A 80 -4.85 -7.71 -12.39
C VAL A 80 -5.58 -6.69 -13.23
N ARG A 81 -6.00 -7.14 -14.41
CA ARG A 81 -6.92 -6.44 -15.31
C ARG A 81 -8.31 -7.04 -15.13
N ALA A 82 -9.28 -6.22 -14.76
CA ALA A 82 -10.70 -6.57 -14.85
C ALA A 82 -11.32 -5.89 -16.07
N LYS A 83 -12.04 -6.63 -16.91
CA LYS A 83 -12.66 -6.11 -18.15
C LYS A 83 -14.12 -6.58 -18.27
N LYS A 84 -15.03 -5.65 -18.56
CA LYS A 84 -16.44 -5.92 -18.88
C LYS A 84 -16.89 -5.01 -20.02
N GLY A 85 -17.03 -5.57 -21.22
CA GLY A 85 -17.28 -4.78 -22.44
C GLY A 85 -16.21 -3.70 -22.64
N ALA A 86 -16.62 -2.44 -22.71
CA ALA A 86 -15.71 -1.28 -22.78
C ALA A 86 -15.06 -0.92 -21.43
N TYR A 87 -15.65 -1.32 -20.29
CA TYR A 87 -15.10 -0.99 -18.98
C TYR A 87 -13.86 -1.83 -18.67
N GLU A 88 -12.84 -1.19 -18.10
CA GLU A 88 -11.63 -1.88 -17.67
C GLU A 88 -11.00 -1.20 -16.43
N GLU A 89 -10.47 -2.02 -15.52
CA GLU A 89 -9.82 -1.60 -14.29
C GLU A 89 -8.50 -2.35 -14.13
N TRP A 90 -7.44 -1.62 -13.77
CA TRP A 90 -6.16 -2.21 -13.44
C TRP A 90 -5.83 -1.97 -11.98
N LEU A 91 -5.38 -3.02 -11.30
CA LEU A 91 -4.80 -2.96 -9.96
C LEU A 91 -3.42 -3.62 -9.99
N SER A 92 -2.47 -3.04 -9.27
CA SER A 92 -1.18 -3.65 -8.98
C SER A 92 -0.94 -3.66 -7.48
N PHE A 93 -0.26 -4.71 -7.02
CA PHE A 93 0.18 -4.82 -5.63
C PHE A 93 1.57 -5.44 -5.55
N ARG A 94 2.36 -5.02 -4.57
CA ARG A 94 3.75 -5.43 -4.38
C ARG A 94 3.91 -6.15 -3.05
N PHE A 95 4.58 -7.30 -3.10
CA PHE A 95 4.97 -8.10 -1.95
C PHE A 95 6.49 -8.08 -1.83
N THR A 96 6.99 -7.49 -0.75
CA THR A 96 8.43 -7.31 -0.50
C THR A 96 8.85 -8.26 0.62
N PRO A 97 9.76 -9.21 0.37
CA PRO A 97 10.30 -10.04 1.44
C PRO A 97 11.20 -9.15 2.32
N ASN A 98 11.13 -9.28 3.64
CA ASN A 98 11.86 -8.36 4.51
C ASN A 98 13.33 -8.76 4.74
N ASP A 99 13.72 -9.96 4.33
CA ASP A 99 15.13 -10.34 4.19
C ASP A 99 15.73 -9.87 2.85
N GLY A 100 17.03 -10.10 2.67
CA GLY A 100 17.78 -9.63 1.50
C GLY A 100 18.23 -8.17 1.57
N LYS A 101 18.75 -7.66 0.45
CA LYS A 101 19.25 -6.28 0.32
C LYS A 101 18.26 -5.40 -0.46
N PRO A 102 17.85 -4.22 0.05
CA PRO A 102 18.07 -3.73 1.42
C PRO A 102 17.34 -4.58 2.45
N LEU A 103 17.80 -4.61 3.70
CA LEU A 103 17.10 -5.28 4.79
C LEU A 103 15.79 -4.55 5.11
N GLY A 104 14.75 -5.31 5.46
CA GLY A 104 13.43 -4.78 5.77
C GLY A 104 12.53 -4.54 4.55
N GLY A 105 11.30 -4.09 4.80
CA GLY A 105 10.27 -3.79 3.79
C GLY A 105 9.92 -2.31 3.69
N GLY A 106 10.44 -1.47 4.59
CA GLY A 106 10.12 -0.06 4.71
C GLY A 106 8.75 0.22 5.32
N GLU A 107 8.27 -0.68 6.20
CA GLU A 107 6.96 -0.57 6.85
C GLU A 107 7.05 -0.70 8.37
N ILE A 108 7.34 -1.88 8.92
CA ILE A 108 7.41 -2.07 10.37
C ILE A 108 8.55 -1.28 11.02
N GLU A 109 9.58 -0.94 10.24
CA GLU A 109 10.77 -0.21 10.67
C GLU A 109 10.46 1.26 10.99
N ILE A 110 9.41 1.84 10.39
CA ILE A 110 9.06 3.25 10.58
C ILE A 110 8.10 3.48 11.77
N TYR A 111 7.75 2.43 12.50
CA TYR A 111 6.89 2.52 13.68
C TYR A 111 7.66 2.18 14.94
N TYR A 112 7.31 2.85 16.04
CA TYR A 112 7.92 2.71 17.35
C TYR A 112 6.86 2.58 18.42
N SER A 113 7.23 1.94 19.53
CA SER A 113 6.47 1.92 20.78
C SER A 113 7.44 2.10 21.94
N ASN A 114 7.16 3.07 22.81
CA ASN A 114 7.98 3.42 23.97
C ASN A 114 9.48 3.54 23.63
N GLY A 115 9.81 4.32 22.59
CA GLY A 115 11.18 4.57 22.15
C GLY A 115 11.88 3.42 21.41
N ARG A 116 11.21 2.27 21.20
CA ARG A 116 11.80 1.11 20.50
C ARG A 116 11.07 0.82 19.19
N SER A 117 11.82 0.51 18.13
CA SER A 117 11.24 0.13 16.84
C SER A 117 10.35 -1.10 16.98
N LEU A 118 9.19 -1.09 16.31
CA LEU A 118 8.30 -2.25 16.29
C LEU A 118 8.97 -3.49 15.67
N SER A 119 9.97 -3.32 14.80
CA SER A 119 10.75 -4.45 14.25
C SER A 119 11.51 -5.21 15.35
N VAL A 120 12.08 -4.49 16.31
CA VAL A 120 12.79 -5.06 17.47
C VAL A 120 11.80 -5.76 18.41
N ILE A 121 10.65 -5.12 18.66
CA ILE A 121 9.59 -5.70 19.49
C ILE A 121 9.05 -6.99 18.85
N ALA A 122 8.78 -6.97 17.54
CA ALA A 122 8.33 -8.14 16.79
C ALA A 122 9.35 -9.28 16.84
N ARG A 123 10.64 -8.97 16.64
CA ARG A 123 11.74 -9.96 16.75
C ARG A 123 11.73 -10.65 18.12
N LYS A 124 11.60 -9.90 19.22
CA LYS A 124 11.57 -10.46 20.57
C LYS A 124 10.30 -11.29 20.80
N LYS A 125 9.12 -10.70 20.57
CA LYS A 125 7.83 -11.29 20.94
C LYS A 125 7.37 -12.44 20.04
N LEU A 126 7.67 -12.40 18.74
CA LEU A 126 7.16 -13.39 17.77
C LEU A 126 8.20 -14.45 17.39
N PHE A 127 9.48 -14.18 17.62
CA PHE A 127 10.58 -15.01 17.11
C PHE A 127 11.69 -15.28 18.14
N GLY A 128 11.43 -15.04 19.43
CA GLY A 128 12.37 -15.34 20.51
C GLY A 128 13.72 -14.62 20.36
N GLY A 129 13.76 -13.45 19.72
CA GLY A 129 14.99 -12.69 19.54
C GLY A 129 15.88 -13.16 18.38
N ARG A 130 15.49 -14.13 17.55
CA ARG A 130 16.33 -14.65 16.45
C ARG A 130 16.60 -13.58 15.38
N LYS A 131 17.87 -13.42 14.95
CA LYS A 131 18.27 -12.44 13.90
C LYS A 131 17.61 -12.73 12.55
N SER A 132 17.38 -14.01 12.23
CA SER A 132 16.81 -14.44 10.94
C SER A 132 15.31 -14.19 10.80
N PHE A 133 14.65 -13.47 11.72
CA PHE A 133 13.20 -13.32 11.73
C PHE A 133 12.63 -12.67 10.45
N TRP A 134 13.43 -11.84 9.78
CA TRP A 134 13.01 -11.12 8.58
C TRP A 134 12.55 -12.02 7.43
N LYS A 135 13.12 -13.22 7.29
CA LYS A 135 12.69 -14.20 6.26
C LYS A 135 11.24 -14.67 6.45
N HIS A 136 10.69 -14.49 7.65
CA HIS A 136 9.33 -14.87 8.00
C HIS A 136 8.32 -13.73 7.87
N ILE A 137 8.73 -12.56 7.36
CA ILE A 137 7.87 -11.39 7.20
C ILE A 137 7.89 -10.92 5.73
N VAL A 138 6.70 -10.69 5.18
CA VAL A 138 6.52 -10.05 3.87
C VAL A 138 5.75 -8.74 4.02
N SER A 139 6.30 -7.63 3.53
CA SER A 139 5.63 -6.33 3.52
C SER A 139 4.78 -6.16 2.26
N THR A 140 3.58 -5.62 2.44
CA THR A 140 2.60 -5.46 1.36
C THR A 140 2.36 -3.98 1.10
N SER A 141 2.90 -3.52 -0.02
CA SER A 141 3.04 -2.08 -0.28
C SER A 141 2.67 -1.74 -1.72
N ARG A 142 2.63 -0.44 -2.02
CA ARG A 142 2.45 0.07 -3.39
C ARG A 142 1.19 -0.45 -4.11
N MET A 143 0.09 -0.71 -3.39
CA MET A 143 -1.21 -0.98 -4.01
C MET A 143 -1.72 0.24 -4.78
N CYS A 144 -1.75 0.14 -6.11
CA CYS A 144 -2.10 1.25 -6.99
C CYS A 144 -2.93 0.75 -8.17
N GLY A 145 -3.76 1.62 -8.71
CA GLY A 145 -4.64 1.26 -9.82
C GLY A 145 -5.20 2.49 -10.52
N VAL A 146 -5.79 2.28 -11.69
CA VAL A 146 -6.50 3.32 -12.42
C VAL A 146 -7.77 2.71 -13.02
N PRO A 147 -8.96 3.30 -12.78
CA PRO A 147 -10.18 2.91 -13.47
C PRO A 147 -10.26 3.65 -14.83
N LEU A 148 -10.66 2.97 -15.90
CA LEU A 148 -10.70 3.56 -17.25
C LEU A 148 -11.86 4.51 -17.51
N TYR A 149 -12.93 4.51 -16.71
CA TYR A 149 -14.12 5.29 -17.08
C TYR A 149 -14.78 6.11 -15.98
N THR A 150 -14.78 5.72 -14.69
CA THR A 150 -15.26 6.65 -13.61
C THR A 150 -15.09 6.11 -12.19
N ARG A 151 -15.18 4.78 -11.95
CA ARG A 151 -15.11 4.20 -10.60
C ARG A 151 -14.35 2.88 -10.54
N HIS A 152 -13.70 2.64 -9.40
CA HIS A 152 -13.13 1.35 -8.99
C HIS A 152 -14.26 0.42 -8.57
N LYS A 153 -14.62 -0.56 -9.41
CA LYS A 153 -15.75 -1.48 -9.15
C LYS A 153 -15.28 -2.85 -8.73
N TYR A 154 -14.10 -3.26 -9.20
CA TYR A 154 -13.59 -4.61 -9.02
C TYR A 154 -12.31 -4.65 -8.18
N THR A 155 -11.90 -3.54 -7.56
CA THR A 155 -10.68 -3.46 -6.74
C THR A 155 -10.59 -4.58 -5.70
N ALA A 156 -11.66 -4.86 -4.94
CA ALA A 156 -11.67 -5.92 -3.93
C ALA A 156 -11.40 -7.31 -4.55
N ILE A 157 -11.97 -7.57 -5.73
CA ILE A 157 -11.80 -8.84 -6.46
C ILE A 157 -10.38 -8.93 -7.02
N CYS A 158 -9.89 -7.86 -7.65
CA CYS A 158 -8.51 -7.78 -8.14
C CYS A 158 -7.49 -7.98 -7.01
N PHE A 159 -7.72 -7.35 -5.84
CA PHE A 159 -6.89 -7.52 -4.66
C PHE A 159 -6.88 -8.96 -4.18
N ALA A 160 -8.05 -9.62 -4.15
CA ALA A 160 -8.18 -11.00 -3.76
C ALA A 160 -7.44 -11.94 -4.73
N ILE A 161 -7.59 -11.73 -6.05
CA ILE A 161 -6.86 -12.49 -7.08
C ILE A 161 -5.36 -12.31 -6.93
N ILE A 162 -4.86 -11.06 -6.83
CA ILE A 162 -3.43 -10.80 -6.65
C ILE A 162 -2.88 -11.51 -5.39
N SER A 163 -3.59 -11.37 -4.27
CA SER A 163 -3.18 -12.01 -3.01
C SER A 163 -3.16 -13.52 -3.14
N TYR A 164 -4.15 -14.11 -3.80
CA TYR A 164 -4.21 -15.55 -4.03
C TYR A 164 -3.09 -16.05 -4.95
N THR A 165 -2.81 -15.35 -6.05
CA THR A 165 -1.67 -15.67 -6.92
C THR A 165 -0.35 -15.63 -6.16
N PHE A 166 -0.13 -14.61 -5.31
CA PHE A 166 1.06 -14.55 -4.46
C PHE A 166 1.16 -15.72 -3.47
N MET A 167 0.03 -16.14 -2.87
CA MET A 167 0.01 -17.27 -1.94
C MET A 167 0.31 -18.59 -2.64
N LEU A 168 -0.22 -18.82 -3.84
CA LEU A 168 0.12 -19.98 -4.66
C LEU A 168 1.61 -20.02 -4.99
N ASP A 169 2.18 -18.89 -5.43
CA ASP A 169 3.61 -18.80 -5.73
C ASP A 169 4.46 -19.05 -4.47
N SER A 170 4.04 -18.51 -3.33
CA SER A 170 4.73 -18.70 -2.06
C SER A 170 4.70 -20.15 -1.59
N PHE A 171 3.55 -20.82 -1.73
CA PHE A 171 3.39 -22.23 -1.38
C PHE A 171 4.24 -23.13 -2.28
N LYS A 172 4.15 -22.95 -3.60
CA LYS A 172 4.94 -23.71 -4.59
C LYS A 172 6.44 -23.60 -4.34
N ARG A 173 6.89 -22.42 -3.89
CA ARG A 173 8.30 -22.14 -3.58
C ARG A 173 8.69 -22.44 -2.12
N LYS A 174 7.78 -23.00 -1.32
CA LYS A 174 7.99 -23.31 0.11
C LYS A 174 8.55 -22.10 0.90
N LEU A 175 8.04 -20.90 0.61
CA LEU A 175 8.52 -19.68 1.26
C LEU A 175 8.11 -19.63 2.74
N PRO A 176 8.99 -19.21 3.66
CA PRO A 176 8.77 -19.39 5.09
C PRO A 176 7.97 -18.25 5.75
N PHE A 177 7.16 -17.52 5.00
CA PHE A 177 6.43 -16.36 5.52
C PHE A 177 5.39 -16.76 6.58
N LYS A 178 5.48 -16.14 7.75
CA LYS A 178 4.52 -16.32 8.85
C LYS A 178 3.61 -15.12 9.03
N TYR A 179 4.12 -13.92 8.74
CA TYR A 179 3.39 -12.67 8.89
C TYR A 179 3.50 -11.81 7.64
N ALA A 180 2.44 -11.04 7.39
CA ALA A 180 2.46 -9.96 6.42
C ALA A 180 2.25 -8.61 7.12
N THR A 181 3.02 -7.60 6.71
CA THR A 181 2.82 -6.22 7.14
C THR A 181 2.15 -5.40 6.06
N GLY A 182 1.50 -4.32 6.46
CA GLY A 182 0.97 -3.34 5.52
C GLY A 182 0.56 -2.06 6.22
N ILE A 183 0.76 -0.92 5.56
CA ILE A 183 0.27 0.39 6.01
C ILE A 183 -1.04 0.67 5.27
N ILE A 184 -2.16 0.35 5.91
CA ILE A 184 -3.48 0.33 5.24
C ILE A 184 -4.50 1.10 6.08
N SER A 185 -5.16 2.08 5.46
CA SER A 185 -6.20 2.87 6.11
C SER A 185 -7.52 2.09 6.21
N LYS A 186 -8.25 2.30 7.31
CA LYS A 186 -9.58 1.70 7.51
C LYS A 186 -10.55 2.06 6.39
N LYS A 187 -10.46 3.30 5.90
CA LYS A 187 -11.25 3.80 4.78
C LYS A 187 -11.02 2.99 3.49
N LEU A 188 -9.77 2.69 3.16
CA LEU A 188 -9.46 1.88 1.98
C LEU A 188 -10.07 0.47 2.08
N ILE A 189 -10.03 -0.14 3.26
CA ILE A 189 -10.63 -1.46 3.51
C ILE A 189 -12.14 -1.40 3.29
N ALA A 190 -12.81 -0.43 3.92
CA ALA A 190 -14.27 -0.28 3.86
C ALA A 190 -14.78 0.08 2.46
N ASP A 191 -14.10 1.01 1.78
CA ASP A 191 -14.59 1.60 0.53
C ASP A 191 -14.20 0.78 -0.71
N ALA A 192 -13.01 0.16 -0.71
CA ALA A 192 -12.43 -0.42 -1.94
C ALA A 192 -12.10 -1.91 -1.85
N LEU A 193 -11.84 -2.44 -0.64
CA LEU A 193 -11.46 -3.86 -0.46
C LEU A 193 -12.60 -4.72 0.09
N THR A 194 -13.79 -4.16 0.28
CA THR A 194 -14.96 -4.89 0.81
C THR A 194 -15.93 -5.24 -0.32
N ILE A 195 -16.31 -6.51 -0.41
CA ILE A 195 -17.41 -6.97 -1.27
C ILE A 195 -18.72 -6.88 -0.48
N LYS A 196 -19.72 -6.21 -1.05
CA LYS A 196 -21.09 -6.15 -0.52
C LYS A 196 -21.98 -7.06 -1.37
N LYS A 197 -22.59 -8.09 -0.78
CA LYS A 197 -23.48 -9.02 -1.48
C LYS A 197 -24.61 -9.47 -0.54
N GLY A 198 -25.87 -9.21 -0.92
CA GLY A 198 -27.05 -9.64 -0.15
C GLY A 198 -27.02 -9.18 1.31
N GLY A 199 -26.71 -7.91 1.57
CA GLY A 199 -26.55 -7.37 2.93
C GLY A 199 -25.23 -7.72 3.64
N ILE A 200 -24.56 -8.79 3.23
CA ILE A 200 -23.30 -9.24 3.84
C ILE A 200 -22.12 -8.42 3.31
N LYS A 201 -21.27 -7.94 4.24
CA LYS A 201 -20.01 -7.25 3.95
C LYS A 201 -18.84 -8.20 4.23
N ILE A 202 -18.07 -8.51 3.19
CA ILE A 202 -16.89 -9.39 3.28
C ILE A 202 -15.65 -8.57 2.96
N SER A 203 -14.71 -8.52 3.90
CA SER A 203 -13.48 -7.72 3.79
C SER A 203 -12.26 -8.59 4.09
N PRO A 204 -11.07 -8.23 3.57
CA PRO A 204 -9.84 -8.92 3.92
C PRO A 204 -9.50 -8.71 5.39
N HIS A 205 -8.92 -9.71 6.02
CA HIS A 205 -8.53 -9.63 7.41
C HIS A 205 -7.18 -8.91 7.54
N PHE A 206 -7.19 -7.78 8.25
CA PHE A 206 -5.99 -7.05 8.60
C PHE A 206 -5.90 -6.88 10.11
N THR A 207 -4.96 -7.58 10.74
CA THR A 207 -4.76 -7.51 12.18
C THR A 207 -3.94 -6.27 12.52
N GLN A 208 -4.41 -5.50 13.51
CA GLN A 208 -3.64 -4.38 14.02
C GLN A 208 -2.36 -4.87 14.67
N SER A 209 -1.23 -4.20 14.39
CA SER A 209 0.07 -4.61 14.94
C SER A 209 0.09 -4.70 16.46
N TYR A 210 -0.58 -3.78 17.17
CA TYR A 210 -0.65 -3.83 18.64
C TYR A 210 -1.31 -5.10 19.18
N LYS A 211 -2.28 -5.68 18.44
CA LYS A 211 -2.95 -6.93 18.83
C LYS A 211 -2.00 -8.11 18.68
N THR A 212 -1.35 -8.22 17.53
CA THR A 212 -0.39 -9.30 17.25
C THR A 212 0.83 -9.24 18.16
N LEU A 213 1.25 -8.03 18.55
CA LEU A 213 2.39 -7.82 19.43
C LEU A 213 2.01 -7.78 20.91
N HIS A 214 0.73 -7.87 21.26
CA HIS A 214 0.24 -7.74 22.64
C HIS A 214 0.85 -6.50 23.35
N ILE A 215 0.70 -5.32 22.73
CA ILE A 215 1.14 -4.02 23.28
C ILE A 215 -0.01 -3.03 23.27
N GLY A 216 0.12 -1.92 24.01
CA GLY A 216 -0.92 -0.89 24.10
C GLY A 216 -1.19 -0.22 22.75
N LYS A 217 -2.47 -0.10 22.38
CA LYS A 217 -2.91 0.52 21.10
C LYS A 217 -2.33 1.91 20.88
N ASN A 218 -2.38 2.76 21.91
CA ASN A 218 -1.94 4.16 21.83
C ASN A 218 -0.42 4.33 21.96
N SER A 219 0.33 3.24 22.19
CA SER A 219 1.78 3.30 22.31
C SER A 219 2.49 3.35 20.95
N ILE A 220 1.81 2.98 19.86
CA ILE A 220 2.41 2.91 18.53
C ILE A 220 2.39 4.29 17.88
N LYS A 221 3.57 4.77 17.48
CA LYS A 221 3.75 6.02 16.74
C LYS A 221 4.59 5.81 15.48
N ILE A 222 4.35 6.61 14.46
CA ILE A 222 5.21 6.70 13.27
C ILE A 222 6.41 7.58 13.60
N ASP A 223 7.59 7.17 13.14
CA ASP A 223 8.75 8.05 13.08
C ASP A 223 8.55 9.09 11.96
N ARG A 224 8.21 10.31 12.36
CA ARG A 224 7.85 11.37 11.42
C ARG A 224 9.05 11.92 10.64
N ASN A 225 10.27 11.71 11.14
CA ASN A 225 11.48 12.08 10.43
C ASN A 225 11.70 11.16 9.21
N ILE A 226 11.12 9.95 9.25
CA ILE A 226 11.22 8.97 8.17
C ILE A 226 9.97 9.07 7.26
N TYR A 227 10.13 9.79 6.15
CA TYR A 227 9.15 9.96 5.06
C TYR A 227 7.85 10.73 5.37
N THR A 228 7.42 10.84 6.62
CA THR A 228 6.14 11.47 6.96
C THR A 228 6.05 12.89 6.42
N TYR A 229 7.08 13.72 6.64
CA TYR A 229 7.10 15.08 6.10
C TYR A 229 7.32 15.18 4.59
N LYS A 230 7.77 14.11 3.92
CA LYS A 230 7.79 14.06 2.45
C LYS A 230 6.40 13.75 1.88
N PHE A 231 5.56 13.05 2.64
CA PHE A 231 4.20 12.65 2.22
C PHE A 231 3.17 12.89 3.34
N PRO A 232 3.02 14.14 3.84
CA PRO A 232 2.26 14.42 5.06
C PRO A 232 0.79 14.04 4.92
N SER A 233 0.20 14.26 3.74
CA SER A 233 -1.20 13.92 3.46
C SER A 233 -1.51 12.42 3.43
N TYR A 234 -0.48 11.56 3.44
CA TYR A 234 -0.62 10.11 3.55
C TYR A 234 -0.42 9.63 4.99
N PHE A 235 0.57 10.19 5.70
CA PHE A 235 1.00 9.69 7.01
C PHE A 235 0.40 10.42 8.21
N LEU A 236 -0.21 11.59 8.02
CA LEU A 236 -0.85 12.37 9.07
C LEU A 236 -2.37 12.42 8.86
N ASP A 237 -3.12 12.65 9.94
CA ASP A 237 -4.55 12.93 9.84
C ASP A 237 -4.78 14.17 8.97
N LYS A 238 -5.44 13.96 7.83
CA LYS A 238 -5.60 14.99 6.81
C LYS A 238 -6.53 16.12 7.28
N ALA A 239 -7.54 15.82 8.09
CA ALA A 239 -8.52 16.81 8.54
C ALA A 239 -7.88 17.72 9.60
N GLN A 240 -7.19 17.14 10.58
CA GLN A 240 -6.44 17.87 11.59
C GLN A 240 -5.31 18.70 10.97
N LEU A 241 -4.54 18.12 10.05
CA LEU A 241 -3.48 18.84 9.34
C LEU A 241 -4.03 20.05 8.58
N LEU A 242 -5.11 19.88 7.82
CA LEU A 242 -5.70 20.98 7.05
C LEU A 242 -6.31 22.05 7.95
N SER A 243 -6.97 21.66 9.05
CA SER A 243 -7.52 22.57 10.04
C SER A 243 -6.41 23.42 10.69
N LEU A 244 -5.34 22.77 11.15
CA LEU A 244 -4.18 23.43 11.73
C LEU A 244 -3.54 24.42 10.74
N LEU A 245 -3.28 24.00 9.50
CA LEU A 245 -2.68 24.87 8.49
C LEU A 245 -3.58 26.09 8.16
N ARG A 246 -4.90 25.91 8.09
CA ARG A 246 -5.84 27.02 7.89
C ARG A 246 -5.78 28.04 9.02
N LYS A 247 -5.68 27.57 10.27
CA LYS A 247 -5.51 28.44 11.44
C LYS A 247 -4.23 29.27 11.33
N ILE A 248 -3.09 28.64 11.10
CA ILE A 248 -1.78 29.33 11.01
C ILE A 248 -1.73 30.31 9.83
N VAL A 249 -2.37 29.96 8.70
CA VAL A 249 -2.50 30.87 7.54
C VAL A 249 -3.39 32.08 7.86
N LYS A 250 -4.48 31.89 8.62
CA LYS A 250 -5.35 32.99 9.07
C LYS A 250 -4.60 33.97 9.99
N GLU A 251 -3.72 33.43 10.83
CA GLU A 251 -2.80 34.19 11.69
C GLU A 251 -1.63 34.84 10.91
N LYS A 252 -1.62 34.78 9.58
CA LYS A 252 -0.58 35.30 8.68
C LYS A 252 0.83 34.75 8.96
N ALA A 253 0.95 33.63 9.67
CA ALA A 253 2.23 32.98 9.98
C ALA A 253 2.68 31.96 8.92
N LEU A 254 1.84 31.69 7.91
CA LEU A 254 2.17 30.83 6.76
C LEU A 254 1.56 31.34 5.45
N PRO A 255 2.19 31.05 4.29
CA PRO A 255 1.61 31.39 3.00
C PRO A 255 0.43 30.46 2.68
N LYS A 256 -0.61 31.02 2.03
CA LYS A 256 -1.81 30.27 1.58
C LYS A 256 -1.49 29.05 0.70
N SER A 257 -0.35 29.07 -0.01
CA SER A 257 0.09 27.94 -0.85
C SER A 257 0.34 26.65 -0.07
N THR A 258 0.57 26.72 1.24
CA THR A 258 0.70 25.54 2.13
C THR A 258 -0.58 24.73 2.26
N LEU A 259 -1.75 25.32 1.94
CA LEU A 259 -3.02 24.60 1.89
C LEU A 259 -3.09 23.62 0.71
N ASN A 260 -2.18 23.73 -0.26
CA ASN A 260 -2.00 22.72 -1.30
C ASN A 260 -1.21 21.52 -0.78
N LEU A 261 -1.92 20.56 -0.18
CA LEU A 261 -1.34 19.35 0.43
C LEU A 261 -0.48 18.50 -0.53
N ARG A 262 -0.64 18.65 -1.85
CA ARG A 262 0.19 17.94 -2.85
C ARG A 262 1.62 18.46 -2.89
N ARG A 263 1.81 19.75 -2.62
CA ARG A 263 3.12 20.43 -2.58
C ARG A 263 3.64 20.62 -1.15
N LEU A 264 2.79 20.37 -0.15
CA LEU A 264 3.15 20.54 1.25
C LEU A 264 4.39 19.75 1.65
N GLY A 265 4.54 18.51 1.16
CA GLY A 265 5.72 17.69 1.49
C GLY A 265 7.04 18.33 1.09
N ASP A 266 7.14 18.86 -0.13
CA ASP A 266 8.33 19.58 -0.62
C ASP A 266 8.59 20.87 0.16
N PHE A 267 7.53 21.46 0.73
CA PHE A 267 7.62 22.67 1.55
C PHE A 267 8.11 22.38 2.96
N ILE A 268 7.51 21.42 3.68
CA ILE A 268 7.80 21.17 5.10
C ILE A 268 9.02 20.29 5.35
N SER A 269 9.47 19.51 4.35
CA SER A 269 10.63 18.62 4.49
C SER A 269 11.97 19.36 4.45
N LYS A 270 12.00 20.60 3.99
CA LYS A 270 13.19 21.46 4.00
C LYS A 270 13.45 22.02 5.40
N ASN A 271 14.64 22.56 5.62
CA ASN A 271 14.99 23.23 6.86
C ASN A 271 15.01 24.75 6.69
N GLY A 272 14.98 25.47 7.82
CA GLY A 272 15.21 26.91 7.90
C GLY A 272 13.97 27.78 7.70
N LYS A 273 14.24 29.10 7.61
CA LYS A 273 13.22 30.16 7.58
C LYS A 273 12.25 30.01 6.39
N ILE A 274 10.99 30.36 6.63
CA ILE A 274 9.99 30.49 5.58
C ILE A 274 10.08 31.92 5.06
N LYS A 275 10.40 32.12 3.78
CA LYS A 275 10.61 33.45 3.21
C LYS A 275 9.38 34.33 3.43
N GLY A 276 9.56 35.47 4.10
CA GLY A 276 8.49 36.41 4.43
C GLY A 276 7.65 36.07 5.67
N PHE A 277 8.09 35.12 6.51
CA PHE A 277 7.39 34.71 7.72
C PHE A 277 8.37 34.40 8.87
N ASP A 278 7.97 34.70 10.10
CA ASP A 278 8.80 34.44 11.30
C ASP A 278 8.87 32.96 11.69
N LEU A 279 7.88 32.18 11.27
CA LEU A 279 7.82 30.75 11.52
C LEU A 279 8.89 30.00 10.71
N THR A 280 9.68 29.16 11.36
CA THR A 280 10.59 28.23 10.68
C THR A 280 9.91 26.91 10.35
N ARG A 281 10.48 26.13 9.43
CA ARG A 281 9.94 24.80 9.09
C ARG A 281 10.05 23.81 10.25
N GLU A 282 11.08 23.94 11.08
CA GLU A 282 11.27 23.17 12.31
C GLU A 282 10.17 23.47 13.32
N LYS A 283 9.87 24.76 13.55
CA LYS A 283 8.77 25.18 14.43
C LYS A 283 7.42 24.69 13.88
N LEU A 284 7.20 24.77 12.56
CA LEU A 284 6.01 24.22 11.94
C LEU A 284 5.88 22.71 12.16
N ARG A 285 6.97 21.94 12.01
CA ARG A 285 6.98 20.49 12.28
C ARG A 285 6.66 20.20 13.74
N ALA A 286 7.25 20.94 14.68
CA ALA A 286 6.95 20.80 16.12
C ALA A 286 5.47 21.07 16.44
N VAL A 287 4.87 22.09 15.81
CA VAL A 287 3.43 22.38 15.96
C VAL A 287 2.58 21.26 15.37
N ILE A 288 2.96 20.71 14.21
CA ILE A 288 2.29 19.54 13.61
C ILE A 288 2.39 18.32 14.53
N ASP A 289 3.54 18.10 15.16
CA ASP A 289 3.78 16.97 16.06
C ASP A 289 2.94 17.00 17.31
N LYS A 290 2.70 18.19 17.85
CA LYS A 290 1.84 18.38 19.02
C LYS A 290 0.35 18.24 18.70
N ASN A 291 -0.09 18.61 17.49
CA ASN A 291 -1.51 18.85 17.20
C ASN A 291 -2.15 17.94 16.15
N VAL A 292 -1.36 17.15 15.41
CA VAL A 292 -1.86 16.29 14.33
C VAL A 292 -1.52 14.85 14.66
N ALA A 293 -2.51 13.96 14.62
CA ALA A 293 -2.32 12.53 14.83
C ALA A 293 -1.71 11.83 13.61
N ASP A 294 -1.14 10.64 13.85
CA ASP A 294 -0.69 9.74 12.79
C ASP A 294 -1.91 9.21 12.00
N GLY A 295 -1.74 9.01 10.69
CA GLY A 295 -2.78 8.58 9.77
C GLY A 295 -2.96 7.04 9.76
N PRO A 296 -2.43 6.33 8.75
CA PRO A 296 -2.65 4.89 8.62
C PRO A 296 -1.85 4.08 9.66
N GLU A 297 -2.55 3.13 10.27
CA GLU A 297 -1.98 2.21 11.25
C GLU A 297 -1.25 1.05 10.57
N LEU A 298 -0.14 0.60 11.17
CA LEU A 298 0.55 -0.62 10.76
C LEU A 298 -0.30 -1.86 11.05
N LYS A 299 -0.49 -2.69 10.03
CA LYS A 299 -1.04 -4.04 10.13
C LYS A 299 0.08 -5.05 10.23
N LEU A 300 -0.11 -6.08 11.06
CA LEU A 300 0.77 -7.24 11.18
C LEU A 300 -0.11 -8.48 11.30
N THR A 301 -0.42 -9.10 10.17
CA THR A 301 -1.40 -10.18 10.05
C THR A 301 -0.67 -11.51 9.90
N LYS A 302 -1.14 -12.58 10.56
CA LYS A 302 -0.66 -13.94 10.27
C LYS A 302 -1.04 -14.33 8.83
N ILE A 303 -0.13 -14.95 8.10
CA ILE A 303 -0.38 -15.38 6.71
C ILE A 303 -1.58 -16.35 6.63
N SER A 304 -1.77 -17.21 7.63
CA SER A 304 -2.92 -18.11 7.73
C SER A 304 -4.26 -17.36 7.75
N ASP A 305 -4.35 -16.29 8.54
CA ASP A 305 -5.58 -15.51 8.72
C ASP A 305 -5.85 -14.66 7.49
N TRP A 306 -4.78 -14.09 6.91
CA TRP A 306 -4.84 -13.43 5.61
C TRP A 306 -5.41 -14.40 4.57
N ASN A 307 -4.82 -15.58 4.39
CA ASN A 307 -5.22 -16.56 3.39
C ASN A 307 -6.70 -16.92 3.52
N ARG A 308 -7.13 -17.29 4.72
CA ARG A 308 -8.54 -17.62 5.02
C ARG A 308 -9.48 -16.48 4.61
N SER A 309 -9.10 -15.23 4.86
CA SER A 309 -9.93 -14.07 4.49
C SER A 309 -9.97 -13.82 2.97
N ILE A 310 -8.86 -14.05 2.26
CA ILE A 310 -8.81 -13.94 0.79
C ILE A 310 -9.66 -15.02 0.13
N LEU A 311 -9.62 -16.26 0.62
CA LEU A 311 -10.47 -17.34 0.11
C LEU A 311 -11.96 -17.02 0.30
N LYS A 312 -12.34 -16.41 1.43
CA LYS A 312 -13.71 -15.90 1.64
C LYS A 312 -14.10 -14.83 0.62
N LEU A 313 -13.20 -13.89 0.30
CA LEU A 313 -13.43 -12.87 -0.73
C LEU A 313 -13.59 -13.49 -2.13
N ILE A 314 -12.74 -14.45 -2.49
CA ILE A 314 -12.79 -15.16 -3.77
C ILE A 314 -14.13 -15.90 -3.93
N LYS A 315 -14.55 -16.62 -2.88
CA LYS A 315 -15.86 -17.29 -2.85
C LYS A 315 -17.00 -16.29 -2.98
N ALA A 316 -16.94 -15.17 -2.27
CA ALA A 316 -17.95 -14.11 -2.34
C ALA A 316 -18.05 -13.47 -3.74
N ALA A 317 -16.91 -13.32 -4.41
CA ALA A 317 -16.81 -12.82 -5.78
C ALA A 317 -17.37 -13.79 -6.83
N GLY A 318 -17.58 -15.07 -6.46
CA GLY A 318 -18.08 -16.11 -7.37
C GLY A 318 -17.05 -16.60 -8.37
N LEU A 319 -15.76 -16.53 -8.02
CA LEU A 319 -14.67 -17.03 -8.86
C LEU A 319 -14.58 -18.55 -8.73
N LYS A 320 -15.03 -19.30 -9.75
CA LYS A 320 -15.11 -20.77 -9.75
C LYS A 320 -13.79 -21.49 -10.01
N CYS A 321 -12.82 -20.81 -10.60
CA CYS A 321 -11.54 -21.35 -11.08
C CYS A 321 -10.41 -21.36 -10.02
N VAL A 322 -10.74 -21.06 -8.77
CA VAL A 322 -9.79 -21.09 -7.66
C VAL A 322 -10.01 -22.40 -6.90
N SER A 323 -9.19 -23.41 -7.18
CA SER A 323 -9.20 -24.63 -6.37
C SER A 323 -8.79 -24.26 -4.95
N MET A 324 -9.67 -24.49 -3.97
CA MET A 324 -9.44 -24.15 -2.56
C MET A 324 -8.34 -24.99 -1.88
N ARG A 325 -7.51 -25.72 -2.63
CA ARG A 325 -6.40 -26.53 -2.10
C ARG A 325 -5.10 -25.73 -2.21
N ILE A 326 -4.84 -24.89 -1.21
CA ILE A 326 -3.49 -24.41 -0.84
C ILE A 326 -3.15 -25.03 0.50
#